data_AF-A0A8J2YRW4-F1
#
_entry.id   AF-A0A8J2YRW4-F1
#
_cell.length_a   1.000
_cell.length_b   1.000
_cell.length_c   1.000
_cell.angle_alpha   90.00
_cell.angle_beta   90.00
_cell.angle_gamma   90.00
#
_symmetry.space_group_name_H-M   'P 1'
#
loop_
_entity.id
_entity.type
_entity.pdbx_description
1 polymer ?
#
loop_
_entity_poly.entity_id
_entity_poly.type
_entity_poly.pdbx_seq_one_letter_code
_entity_poly.pdbx_strand_id
1 'polypeptide(L)' 'MRLRILFGTLGLILGLAIYALAVMRLAVAVLPDNQLIEVAYYVVTGTVWIFPAARLTRWMQDLPPVPDRFGN' A
#
# COMPACT_ATOMS: atom_id res chain seq x y z
N MET A 1 7.97 8.19 -19.52
CA MET A 1 8.47 7.44 -18.35
C MET A 1 8.16 8.14 -17.01
N ARG A 2 8.47 9.44 -16.81
CA ARG A 2 8.29 10.12 -15.49
C ARG A 2 6.83 10.34 -15.04
N LEU A 3 5.89 10.55 -15.97
CA LEU A 3 4.50 10.86 -15.64
C LEU A 3 3.73 9.69 -14.99
N ARG A 4 4.01 8.45 -15.42
CA ARG A 4 3.45 7.22 -14.81
C ARG A 4 3.86 7.05 -13.35
N ILE A 5 5.11 7.36 -13.03
CA ILE A 5 5.62 7.35 -11.65
C ILE A 5 4.97 8.46 -10.82
N LEU A 6 4.80 9.67 -11.36
CA LEU A 6 4.12 10.75 -10.64
C LEU A 6 2.67 10.38 -10.28
N PHE A 7 1.89 9.93 -11.25
CA PHE A 7 0.50 9.53 -11.01
C PHE A 7 0.40 8.29 -10.11
N GLY A 8 1.31 7.33 -10.26
CA GLY A 8 1.37 6.17 -9.39
C GLY A 8 1.69 6.53 -7.94
N THR A 9 2.69 7.39 -7.71
CA THR A 9 3.04 7.87 -6.37
C THR A 9 1.90 8.67 -5.75
N LEU A 10 1.29 9.59 -6.52
CA LEU A 10 0.11 10.34 -6.07
C LEU A 10 -1.04 9.41 -5.70
N GLY A 11 -1.35 8.42 -6.54
CA GLY A 11 -2.36 7.40 -6.25
C GLY A 11 -2.05 6.58 -5.01
N LEU A 12 -0.78 6.25 -4.79
CA LEU A 12 -0.31 5.51 -3.60
C LEU A 12 -0.51 6.33 -2.33
N ILE A 13 -0.13 7.61 -2.35
CA ILE A 13 -0.29 8.54 -1.22
C ILE A 13 -1.77 8.77 -0.93
N LEU A 14 -2.57 9.06 -1.97
CA LEU A 14 -4.00 9.30 -1.80
C LEU A 14 -4.73 8.06 -1.28
N GLY A 15 -4.41 6.89 -1.85
CA GLY A 15 -4.95 5.61 -1.43
C GLY A 15 -4.57 5.28 0.01
N LEU A 16 -3.30 5.50 0.39
CA LEU A 16 -2.82 5.28 1.75
C LEU A 16 -3.50 6.21 2.74
N ALA A 17 -3.69 7.49 2.38
CA ALA A 17 -4.39 8.45 3.22
C ALA A 17 -5.85 8.01 3.46
N ILE A 18 -6.59 7.70 2.39
CA ILE A 18 -7.98 7.23 2.51
C ILE A 18 -8.07 5.95 3.34
N TYR A 19 -7.16 5.01 3.12
CA TYR A 19 -7.12 3.75 3.87
C TYR A 19 -6.81 3.98 5.34
N ALA A 20 -5.81 4.79 5.66
CA ALA A 20 -5.45 5.11 7.04
C ALA A 20 -6.62 5.77 7.79
N LEU A 21 -7.33 6.72 7.15
CA LEU A 21 -8.53 7.31 7.73
C LEU A 21 -9.63 6.26 7.94
N ALA A 22 -9.86 5.36 6.97
CA ALA A 22 -10.85 4.31 7.09
C ALA A 22 -10.52 3.35 8.24
N VAL A 23 -9.26 2.91 8.35
CA VAL A 23 -8.75 2.02 9.39
C VAL A 23 -8.88 2.67 10.77
N MET A 24 -8.45 3.92 10.91
CA MET A 24 -8.59 4.71 12.14
C MET A 24 -10.05 4.85 12.54
N ARG A 25 -10.93 5.20 11.60
CA ARG A 25 -12.37 5.34 11.87
C ARG A 25 -12.98 4.02 12.31
N LEU A 26 -12.56 2.90 11.71
CA LEU A 26 -13.01 1.56 12.10
C LEU A 26 -12.49 1.20 13.50
N ALA A 27 -11.24 1.54 13.81
CA ALA A 27 -10.65 1.33 15.13
C ALA A 27 -11.47 2.05 16.21
N VAL A 28 -11.69 3.35 16.06
CA VAL A 28 -12.45 4.16 17.02
C VAL A 28 -13.91 3.69 17.17
N ALA A 29 -14.52 3.17 16.09
CA ALA A 29 -15.92 2.77 16.12
C ALA A 29 -16.17 1.35 16.66
N VAL A 30 -15.19 0.45 16.55
CA VAL A 30 -15.38 -1.00 16.79
C VAL A 30 -14.50 -1.54 17.90
N LEU A 31 -13.29 -0.99 18.10
CA LEU A 31 -12.38 -1.54 19.08
C LEU A 31 -12.72 -1.08 20.51
N PRO A 32 -12.67 -2.01 21.49
CA PRO A 32 -12.75 -1.64 22.90
C PRO A 32 -11.49 -0.87 23.33
N ASP A 33 -11.59 -0.16 24.45
CA ASP A 33 -10.50 0.64 25.03
C ASP A 33 -9.39 -0.26 25.62
N ASN A 34 -8.65 -0.92 24.73
CA ASN A 34 -7.57 -1.84 25.04
C ASN A 34 -6.43 -1.64 24.05
N GLN A 35 -5.35 -1.07 24.58
CA GLN A 35 -4.14 -0.72 23.84
C GLN A 35 -3.51 -1.92 23.11
N LEU A 36 -3.60 -3.14 23.64
CA LEU A 36 -3.00 -4.32 23.00
C LEU A 36 -3.77 -4.73 21.74
N ILE A 37 -5.11 -4.66 21.80
CA ILE A 37 -5.99 -4.97 20.66
C ILE A 37 -5.82 -3.92 19.58
N GLU A 38 -5.71 -2.64 19.97
CA GLU A 38 -5.47 -1.54 19.05
C GLU A 38 -4.14 -1.69 18.29
N VAL A 39 -3.05 -2.03 18.99
CA VAL A 39 -1.75 -2.32 18.36
C VAL A 39 -1.85 -3.51 17.40
N ALA A 40 -2.46 -4.63 17.84
CA ALA A 40 -2.62 -5.80 16.99
C ALA A 40 -3.44 -5.49 15.73
N TYR A 41 -4.50 -4.71 15.86
CA TYR A 41 -5.35 -4.29 14.75
C TYR A 41 -4.58 -3.45 13.74
N TYR A 42 -3.80 -2.46 14.17
CA TYR A 42 -3.00 -1.64 13.26
C TYR A 42 -1.89 -2.43 12.56
N VAL A 43 -1.27 -3.41 13.24
CA VAL A 43 -0.29 -4.30 12.60
C VAL A 43 -0.94 -5.14 11.49
N VAL A 44 -2.12 -5.71 11.75
CA VAL A 44 -2.85 -6.51 10.76
C VAL A 44 -3.30 -5.64 9.58
N THR A 45 -3.95 -4.50 9.83
CA THR A 45 -4.41 -3.61 8.75
C THR A 45 -3.24 -3.03 7.97
N GLY A 46 -2.14 -2.65 8.62
CA GLY A 46 -0.91 -2.25 7.94
C GLY A 46 -0.35 -3.34 7.03
N THR A 47 -0.38 -4.60 7.48
CA THR A 47 0.05 -5.75 6.67
C THR A 47 -0.89 -6.00 5.48
N VAL A 48 -2.19 -5.89 5.68
CA VAL A 48 -3.20 -6.00 4.60
C VAL A 48 -2.95 -4.94 3.52
N TRP A 49 -2.49 -3.74 3.90
CA TRP A 49 -2.18 -2.67 2.94
C TRP A 49 -0.99 -2.97 2.00
N ILE A 50 -0.14 -3.95 2.35
CA ILE A 50 1.01 -4.33 1.50
C ILE A 50 0.52 -4.82 0.12
N PHE A 51 -0.62 -5.51 0.05
CA PHE A 51 -1.18 -6.00 -1.22
C PHE A 51 -1.55 -4.85 -2.19
N PRO A 52 -2.36 -3.85 -1.80
CA PRO A 52 -2.63 -2.70 -2.66
C PRO A 52 -1.37 -1.92 -3.01
N ALA A 53 -0.46 -1.70 -2.04
CA ALA A 53 0.81 -1.02 -2.32
C ALA A 53 1.67 -1.79 -3.34
N ALA A 54 1.79 -3.11 -3.21
CA ALA A 54 2.51 -3.98 -4.13
C ALA A 54 1.87 -4.00 -5.53
N ARG A 55 0.53 -4.01 -5.60
CA ARG A 55 -0.18 -3.97 -6.88
C ARG A 55 0.03 -2.65 -7.62
N LEU A 56 -0.02 -1.52 -6.91
CA LEU A 56 0.20 -0.21 -7.52
C LEU A 56 1.67 0.01 -7.92
N THR A 57 2.61 -0.39 -7.07
CA THR A 57 4.04 -0.31 -7.38
C THR A 57 4.43 -1.18 -8.57
N ARG A 58 3.89 -2.40 -8.71
CA ARG A 58 4.11 -3.23 -9.91
C ARG A 58 3.65 -2.53 -11.19
N TRP A 59 2.49 -1.87 -11.16
CA TRP A 59 1.98 -1.11 -12.29
C TRP A 59 2.85 0.12 -12.63
N MET A 60 3.44 0.75 -11.61
CA MET A 60 4.40 1.84 -11.79
C MET A 60 5.73 1.37 -12.36
N GLN A 61 6.21 0.23 -11.88
CA GLN A 61 7.55 -0.25 -12.17
C GLN A 61 7.67 -0.96 -13.50
N ASP A 62 6.61 -1.62 -13.98
CA ASP A 62 6.45 -2.19 -15.33
C ASP A 62 7.78 -2.29 -16.09
N LEU A 63 8.65 -3.14 -15.56
CA LEU A 63 10.04 -3.17 -15.97
C LEU A 63 10.05 -3.78 -17.37
N PRO A 64 10.65 -3.12 -18.38
CA PRO A 64 10.93 -3.81 -19.63
C PRO A 64 11.68 -5.12 -19.29
N PRO A 65 11.42 -6.23 -20.02
CA PRO A 65 12.08 -7.50 -19.76
C PRO A 65 13.57 -7.26 -19.60
N VAL A 66 14.15 -7.73 -18.49
CA VAL A 66 15.61 -7.64 -18.28
C VAL A 66 16.24 -8.31 -19.50
N PRO A 67 17.03 -7.59 -20.32
CA PRO A 67 17.70 -8.21 -21.46
C PRO A 67 18.54 -9.34 -20.89
N ASP A 68 18.30 -10.54 -21.37
CA ASP A 68 19.16 -11.67 -21.16
C ASP A 68 20.57 -11.26 -21.61
N ARG A 69 21.48 -11.07 -20.65
CA ARG A 69 22.89 -10.75 -20.92
C ARG A 69 23.60 -11.84 -21.72
N PHE A 70 22.91 -12.94 -22.02
CA PHE A 70 23.36 -14.12 -22.73
C PHE A 70 22.31 -14.50 -23.79
N GLY A 71 22.13 -13.64 -24.79
CA GLY A 71 21.48 -14.03 -26.04
C GLY A 71 22.46 -14.89 -26.86
N ASN A 72 22.02 -16.07 -27.27
CA ASN A 72 22.71 -16.93 -28.24
C ASN A 72 22.24 -16.58 -29.65
#